data_AF-A0A5E4YFH2-F1
#
_entry.id   AF-A0A5E4YFH2-F1
#
_cell.length_a   1.000
_cell.length_b   1.000
_cell.length_c   1.000
_cell.angle_alpha   90.00
_cell.angle_beta   90.00
_cell.angle_gamma   90.00
#
_symmetry.space_group_name_H-M   'P 1'
#
loop_
_entity.id
_entity.type
_entity.pdbx_description
1 polymer ?
#
loop_
_entity_poly.entity_id
_entity_poly.type
_entity_poly.pdbx_seq_one_letter_code
_entity_poly.pdbx_strand_id
1 'polypeptide(L)'
;MMRRIGAGHNRTMKTFLLYILTAVAEIVGCYLPWLWLKQDRSAWLLVPGAVSLALFAWLLTLHPAAAGRVYAAYGGVYIGAAIVWLWLVDGMRPTPWDVAGVVVALAGMSLIAFQPR
;
A
#
# COMPACT_ATOMS: atom_id res chain seq x y z
N MET A 1 -1.64 -37.29 7.41
CA MET A 1 -0.98 -36.30 6.53
C MET A 1 -2.00 -35.76 5.53
N MET A 2 -2.91 -34.86 5.93
CA MET A 2 -3.94 -34.29 5.02
C MET A 2 -4.72 -33.11 5.66
N ARG A 3 -4.02 -32.10 6.20
CA ARG A 3 -4.68 -30.91 6.82
C ARG A 3 -3.98 -29.57 6.60
N ARG A 4 -3.21 -29.40 5.51
CA ARG A 4 -2.45 -28.16 5.24
C ARG A 4 -2.77 -27.43 3.93
N ILE A 5 -3.77 -27.86 3.16
CA ILE A 5 -4.04 -27.23 1.85
C ILE A 5 -5.08 -26.08 1.95
N GLY A 6 -6.02 -26.12 2.90
CA GLY A 6 -7.07 -25.08 3.04
C GLY A 6 -6.70 -23.84 3.87
N ALA A 7 -5.70 -23.93 4.75
CA ALA A 7 -5.32 -22.82 5.64
C ALA A 7 -4.33 -21.82 5.00
N GLY A 8 -3.64 -22.22 3.93
CA GLY A 8 -2.64 -21.39 3.25
C GLY A 8 -3.26 -20.24 2.45
N HIS A 9 -4.33 -20.54 1.70
CA HIS A 9 -4.98 -19.55 0.81
C HIS A 9 -5.58 -18.38 1.60
N ASN A 10 -6.26 -18.67 2.72
CA ASN A 10 -6.85 -17.65 3.59
C ASN A 10 -5.81 -16.74 4.27
N ARG A 11 -4.59 -17.22 4.53
CA ARG A 11 -3.54 -16.37 5.11
C ARG A 11 -2.91 -15.44 4.09
N THR A 12 -2.64 -15.93 2.89
CA THR A 12 -2.06 -15.10 1.81
C THR A 12 -3.01 -13.98 1.40
N MET A 13 -4.31 -14.29 1.22
CA MET A 13 -5.32 -13.26 0.93
C MET A 13 -5.40 -12.22 2.05
N LYS A 14 -5.43 -12.63 3.33
CA LYS A 14 -5.47 -11.69 4.45
C LYS A 14 -4.26 -10.76 4.48
N THR A 15 -3.07 -11.28 4.23
CA THR A 15 -1.85 -10.45 4.17
C THR A 15 -1.89 -9.48 3.00
N PHE A 16 -2.39 -9.92 1.84
CA PHE A 16 -2.53 -9.03 0.68
C PHE A 16 -3.55 -7.91 0.92
N LEU A 17 -4.72 -8.24 1.48
CA LEU A 17 -5.70 -7.23 1.90
C LEU A 17 -5.10 -6.26 2.94
N LEU A 18 -4.30 -6.77 3.87
CA LEU A 18 -3.62 -5.93 4.86
C LEU A 18 -2.68 -4.93 4.17
N TYR A 19 -1.86 -5.36 3.20
CA TYR A 19 -1.02 -4.43 2.42
C TYR A 19 -1.83 -3.36 1.68
N ILE A 20 -2.99 -3.72 1.10
CA ILE A 20 -3.86 -2.74 0.43
C ILE A 20 -4.39 -1.71 1.44
N LEU A 21 -4.88 -2.16 2.60
CA LEU A 21 -5.37 -1.27 3.66
C LEU A 21 -4.26 -0.35 4.16
N THR A 22 -3.05 -0.89 4.35
CA THR A 22 -1.85 -0.12 4.69
C THR A 22 -1.56 0.95 3.64
N ALA A 23 -1.62 0.62 2.35
CA ALA A 23 -1.35 1.54 1.26
C ALA A 23 -2.37 2.68 1.19
N VAL A 24 -3.66 2.36 1.32
CA VAL A 24 -4.72 3.38 1.35
C VAL A 24 -4.56 4.31 2.54
N ALA A 25 -4.22 3.78 3.73
CA ALA A 25 -3.99 4.60 4.92
C ALA A 25 -2.81 5.58 4.73
N GLU A 26 -1.71 5.15 4.11
CA GLU A 26 -0.60 6.06 3.78
C GLU A 26 -1.01 7.11 2.75
N ILE A 27 -1.62 6.69 1.64
CA ILE A 27 -2.03 7.59 0.56
C ILE A 27 -2.97 8.66 1.09
N VAL A 28 -4.01 8.30 1.85
CA VAL A 28 -4.94 9.26 2.47
C VAL A 28 -4.19 10.18 3.43
N GLY A 29 -3.31 9.62 4.26
CA GLY A 29 -2.51 10.36 5.23
C GLY A 29 -1.62 11.43 4.61
N CYS A 30 -1.07 11.16 3.43
CA CYS A 30 -0.24 12.09 2.67
C CYS A 30 -1.05 13.03 1.76
N TYR A 31 -2.19 12.56 1.24
CA TYR A 31 -3.05 13.32 0.33
C TYR A 31 -3.78 14.48 1.02
N LEU A 32 -4.24 14.27 2.25
CA LEU A 32 -4.96 15.31 3.00
C LEU A 32 -4.11 16.56 3.30
N PRO A 33 -2.84 16.44 3.75
CA PRO A 33 -1.92 17.58 3.81
C PRO A 33 -1.64 18.21 2.44
N TRP A 34 -1.55 17.41 1.37
CA TRP A 34 -1.35 17.93 0.02
C TRP A 34 -2.53 18.80 -0.42
N LEU A 35 -3.78 18.39 -0.14
CA LEU A 35 -4.97 19.21 -0.40
C LEU A 35 -4.91 20.56 0.32
N TRP A 36 -4.47 20.59 1.58
CA TRP A 36 -4.31 21.85 2.31
C TRP A 36 -3.22 22.74 1.68
N LEU A 37 -2.04 22.18 1.41
CA LEU A 37 -0.88 22.94 0.95
C LEU A 37 -0.92 23.33 -0.53
N LYS A 38 -1.64 22.58 -1.37
CA LYS A 38 -1.65 22.76 -2.84
C LYS A 38 -3.00 23.14 -3.42
N GLN A 39 -4.10 22.97 -2.68
CA GLN A 39 -5.45 23.28 -3.16
C GLN A 39 -6.21 24.23 -2.23
N ASP A 40 -5.51 24.96 -1.35
CA ASP A 40 -6.09 25.94 -0.41
C ASP A 40 -7.27 25.40 0.42
N ARG A 41 -7.26 24.08 0.69
CA ARG A 41 -8.28 23.44 1.54
C ARG A 41 -8.04 23.78 3.01
N SER A 42 -8.99 23.43 3.87
CA SER A 42 -8.86 23.72 5.31
C SER A 42 -7.70 22.97 5.96
N ALA A 43 -6.93 23.63 6.83
CA ALA A 43 -5.91 23.00 7.68
C ALA A 43 -6.49 21.92 8.61
N TRP A 44 -7.80 21.91 8.82
CA TRP A 44 -8.48 20.87 9.59
C TRP A 44 -8.25 19.45 9.02
N LEU A 45 -7.93 19.34 7.73
CA LEU A 45 -7.58 18.07 7.07
C LEU A 45 -6.31 17.42 7.66
N LEU A 46 -5.46 18.16 8.36
CA LEU A 46 -4.27 17.63 9.01
C LEU A 46 -4.58 16.63 10.12
N VAL A 47 -5.70 16.82 10.84
CA VAL A 47 -6.11 15.93 11.92
C VAL A 47 -6.42 14.52 11.39
N PRO A 48 -7.35 14.33 10.43
CA PRO A 48 -7.58 13.03 9.84
C PRO A 48 -6.37 12.50 9.07
N GLY A 49 -5.54 13.37 8.47
CA GLY A 49 -4.27 12.97 7.84
C GLY A 49 -3.30 12.32 8.84
N ALA A 50 -3.08 12.96 9.99
CA ALA A 50 -2.22 12.44 11.04
C ALA A 50 -2.76 11.12 11.64
N VAL A 51 -4.07 11.02 11.83
CA VAL A 51 -4.72 9.77 12.28
C VAL A 51 -4.51 8.65 11.26
N SER A 52 -4.63 8.96 9.96
CA SER A 52 -4.40 7.98 8.89
C SER A 52 -2.95 7.50 8.84
N LEU A 53 -1.97 8.39 9.03
CA LEU A 53 -0.56 8.02 9.12
C LEU A 53 -0.23 7.18 10.37
N ALA A 54 -0.84 7.50 11.51
CA ALA A 54 -0.72 6.68 12.72
C ALA A 54 -1.31 5.28 12.50
N LEU A 55 -2.45 5.18 11.80
CA LEU A 55 -3.07 3.91 11.42
C LEU A 55 -2.17 3.12 10.46
N PHE A 56 -1.59 3.77 9.46
CA PHE A 56 -0.61 3.17 8.55
C PHE A 56 0.57 2.53 9.31
N ALA A 57 1.18 3.30 10.23
CA ALA A 57 2.31 2.83 11.02
C ALA A 57 1.94 1.60 11.87
N TRP A 58 0.75 1.62 12.49
CA TRP A 58 0.23 0.45 13.20
C TRP A 58 0.02 -0.73 12.24
N LEU A 59 -0.68 -0.57 11.11
CA LEU A 59 -0.96 -1.67 10.19
C LEU A 59 0.31 -2.39 9.70
N LEU A 60 1.42 -1.67 9.51
CA LEU A 60 2.71 -2.28 9.18
C LEU A 60 3.19 -3.27 10.25
N THR A 61 2.99 -2.97 11.54
CA THR A 61 3.39 -3.87 12.65
C THR A 61 2.66 -5.21 12.65
N LEU A 62 1.51 -5.30 11.98
CA LEU A 62 0.71 -6.52 11.93
C LEU A 62 1.23 -7.55 10.92
N HIS A 63 2.21 -7.18 10.08
CA HIS A 63 2.77 -8.06 9.08
C HIS A 63 3.78 -9.05 9.69
N PRO A 64 3.65 -10.36 9.44
CA PRO A 64 4.48 -11.38 10.08
C PRO A 64 5.83 -11.59 9.35
N ALA A 65 6.65 -10.53 9.27
CA ALA A 65 8.00 -10.58 8.69
C ALA A 65 8.90 -9.47 9.28
N ALA A 66 10.21 -9.56 9.03
CA ALA A 66 11.14 -8.50 9.40
C ALA A 66 10.74 -7.16 8.76
N ALA A 67 10.78 -6.08 9.54
CA ALA A 67 10.26 -4.77 9.14
C ALA A 67 10.77 -4.32 7.76
N GLY A 68 12.08 -4.43 7.47
CA GLY A 68 12.64 -4.04 6.17
C GLY A 68 12.05 -4.82 4.99
N ARG A 69 11.76 -6.12 5.16
CA ARG A 69 11.10 -6.94 4.13
C ARG A 69 9.62 -6.57 3.98
N VAL A 70 8.95 -6.21 5.08
CA VAL A 70 7.59 -5.68 5.04
C VAL A 70 7.55 -4.37 4.27
N TYR A 71 8.43 -3.41 4.56
CA TYR A 71 8.51 -2.13 3.83
C TYR A 71 8.76 -2.32 2.33
N ALA A 72 9.66 -3.24 1.97
CA ALA A 72 9.94 -3.52 0.56
C ALA A 72 8.75 -4.20 -0.16
N ALA A 73 8.09 -5.17 0.49
CA ALA A 73 6.90 -5.81 -0.05
C ALA A 73 5.72 -4.82 -0.16
N TYR A 74 5.56 -4.00 0.87
CA TYR A 74 4.57 -2.93 0.92
C TYR A 74 4.76 -1.91 -0.21
N GLY A 75 6.00 -1.45 -0.45
CA GLY A 75 6.29 -0.43 -1.45
C GLY A 75 5.83 -0.81 -2.87
N GLY A 76 5.91 -2.08 -3.24
CA GLY A 76 5.37 -2.55 -4.51
C GLY A 76 3.84 -2.44 -4.60
N VAL A 77 3.13 -2.82 -3.53
CA VAL A 77 1.67 -2.67 -3.45
C VAL A 77 1.28 -1.19 -3.44
N TYR A 78 2.02 -0.35 -2.72
CA TYR A 78 1.82 1.10 -2.67
C TYR A 78 1.88 1.73 -4.05
N ILE A 79 2.88 1.39 -4.88
CA ILE A 79 3.01 1.94 -6.24
C ILE A 79 1.76 1.59 -7.08
N GLY A 80 1.30 0.34 -7.02
CA GLY A 80 0.06 -0.06 -7.70
C GLY A 80 -1.18 0.71 -7.19
N ALA A 81 -1.32 0.83 -5.87
CA ALA A 81 -2.41 1.56 -5.23
C ALA A 81 -2.39 3.06 -5.58
N ALA A 82 -1.21 3.68 -5.66
CA ALA A 82 -1.04 5.07 -6.04
C ALA A 82 -1.46 5.34 -7.49
N ILE A 83 -1.18 4.43 -8.43
CA ILE A 83 -1.67 4.55 -9.82
C ILE A 83 -3.18 4.33 -9.92
N VAL A 84 -3.76 3.44 -9.10
CA VAL A 84 -5.23 3.32 -8.99
C VAL A 84 -5.84 4.59 -8.41
N TRP A 85 -5.20 5.18 -7.40
CA TRP A 85 -5.62 6.46 -6.81
C TRP A 85 -5.57 7.60 -7.82
N LEU A 86 -4.48 7.71 -8.58
CA LEU A 86 -4.32 8.65 -9.70
C LEU A 86 -5.51 8.58 -10.65
N TRP A 87 -5.96 7.36 -10.96
CA TRP A 87 -7.10 7.16 -11.85
C TRP A 87 -8.44 7.53 -11.24
N LEU A 88 -8.71 7.06 -10.02
CA LEU A 88 -10.04 7.16 -9.40
C LEU A 88 -10.28 8.49 -8.70
N VAL A 89 -9.27 9.03 -8.03
CA VAL A 89 -9.38 10.24 -7.20
C VAL A 89 -8.87 11.47 -7.94
N ASP A 90 -7.71 11.37 -8.60
CA ASP A 90 -7.17 12.49 -9.37
C ASP A 90 -7.77 12.57 -10.80
N GLY A 91 -8.52 11.55 -11.21
CA GLY A 91 -9.22 11.52 -12.51
C GLY A 91 -8.30 11.37 -13.73
N MET A 92 -7.03 11.05 -13.52
CA MET A 92 -6.02 10.93 -14.57
C MET A 92 -5.84 9.48 -15.01
N ARG A 93 -6.14 9.18 -16.27
CA ARG A 93 -6.01 7.81 -16.80
C ARG A 93 -4.55 7.36 -16.80
N PRO A 94 -4.23 6.19 -16.23
CA PRO A 94 -2.87 5.65 -16.26
C PRO A 94 -2.35 5.50 -17.68
N THR A 95 -1.12 5.92 -17.89
CA THR A 95 -0.41 5.75 -19.15
C THR A 95 0.20 4.36 -19.25
N PRO A 96 0.60 3.91 -20.46
CA PRO A 96 1.38 2.67 -20.60
C PRO A 96 2.67 2.67 -19.78
N TRP A 97 3.28 3.85 -19.56
CA TRP A 97 4.48 3.99 -18.73
C TRP A 97 4.19 3.78 -17.24
N ASP A 98 3.05 4.26 -16.75
CA ASP A 98 2.62 4.01 -15.37
C ASP A 98 2.42 2.51 -15.14
N VAL A 99 1.76 1.84 -16.09
CA VAL A 99 1.53 0.39 -16.03
C VAL A 99 2.86 -0.37 -16.05
N ALA A 100 3.79 0.00 -16.94
CA ALA A 100 5.11 -0.61 -16.99
C ALA A 100 5.88 -0.42 -15.67
N GLY A 101 5.82 0.78 -15.08
CA GLY A 101 6.40 1.08 -13.78
C GLY A 101 5.83 0.21 -12.65
N VAL A 102 4.50 0.07 -12.60
CA VAL A 102 3.82 -0.81 -11.64
C VAL A 102 4.29 -2.26 -11.79
N VAL A 103 4.39 -2.77 -13.02
CA VAL A 103 4.86 -4.14 -13.28
C VAL A 103 6.30 -4.35 -12.77
N VAL A 104 7.20 -3.41 -13.07
CA VAL A 104 8.60 -3.48 -12.61
C VAL A 104 8.69 -3.42 -11.08
N ALA A 105 7.93 -2.53 -10.45
CA ALA A 105 7.87 -2.42 -9.00
C ALA A 105 7.37 -3.70 -8.33
N LEU A 106 6.28 -4.29 -8.85
CA LEU A 106 5.74 -5.55 -8.36
C LEU A 106 6.70 -6.73 -8.60
N ALA A 107 7.48 -6.72 -9.67
CA ALA A 107 8.52 -7.72 -9.89
C ALA A 107 9.62 -7.64 -8.83
N GLY A 108 10.16 -6.45 -8.57
CA GLY A 108 11.17 -6.24 -7.51
C GLY A 108 10.65 -6.61 -6.11
N MET A 109 9.42 -6.19 -5.82
CA MET A 109 8.68 -6.58 -4.61
C MET A 109 8.58 -8.11 -4.46
N SER A 110 8.20 -8.80 -5.54
CA SER A 110 8.02 -10.26 -5.54
C SER A 110 9.32 -11.00 -5.25
N LEU A 111 10.46 -10.52 -5.79
CA LEU A 111 11.77 -11.09 -5.47
C LEU A 111 12.07 -11.04 -3.97
N ILE A 112 11.76 -9.91 -3.32
CA ILE A 112 12.04 -9.72 -1.89
C ILE A 112 11.04 -10.50 -1.02
N ALA A 113 9.76 -10.49 -1.39
CA ALA A 113 8.69 -11.13 -0.63
C ALA A 113 8.75 -12.67 -0.68
N PHE A 114 9.16 -13.23 -1.83
CA PHE A 114 9.18 -14.68 -2.08
C PHE A 114 10.59 -15.29 -2.10
N GLN A 115 11.61 -14.57 -1.65
CA GLN A 115 12.97 -15.12 -1.53
C GLN A 115 13.00 -16.40 -0.68
N PRO A 116 13.92 -17.35 -0.98
CA PRO A 116 14.12 -18.54 -0.16
C PRO A 116 14.42 -18.20 1.30
N ARG A 117 13.91 -19.01 2.23
CA ARG A 117 14.17 -18.87 3.66
C ARG A 117 15.29 -19.80 4.12
#